data_AF-A0A966V6R1-F1
#
_entry.id   AF-A0A966V6R1-F1
#
_cell.length_a   1.000
_cell.length_b   1.000
_cell.length_c   1.000
_cell.angle_alpha   90.00
_cell.angle_beta   90.00
_cell.angle_gamma   90.00
#
_symmetry.space_group_name_H-M   'P 1'
#
loop_
_entity.id
_entity.type
_entity.pdbx_description
1 polymer ?
#
loop_
_entity_poly.entity_id
_entity_poly.type
_entity_poly.pdbx_seq_one_letter_code
_entity_poly.pdbx_strand_id
1 'polypeptide(L)'
;MKYFIIAIIFTFSFVSVTNAENYYKTKTYTYTRSMNTSTAQGVAEIQANRGSMGHCGGNNGYEGVGFSSSSADSAIRNCCYWGQKTPVDIGVARGKNGWYACVRYR
;
A
#
# COMPACT_ATOMS: atom_id res chain seq x y z
N MET A 1 43.63 -11.62 -50.59
CA MET A 1 42.21 -12.03 -50.62
C MET A 1 41.83 -12.40 -49.19
N LYS A 2 41.50 -11.45 -48.29
CA LYS A 2 40.18 -10.82 -48.05
C LYS A 2 39.02 -11.82 -47.94
N TYR A 3 38.88 -12.52 -46.83
CA TYR A 3 37.58 -12.95 -46.31
C TYR A 3 37.55 -12.84 -44.77
N PHE A 4 37.01 -11.70 -44.35
CA PHE A 4 36.42 -11.47 -43.02
C PHE A 4 35.22 -12.40 -42.86
N ILE A 5 35.22 -13.29 -41.88
CA ILE A 5 33.98 -13.94 -41.40
C ILE A 5 33.92 -13.72 -39.89
N ILE A 6 33.27 -12.62 -39.53
CA ILE A 6 32.91 -12.26 -38.15
C ILE A 6 31.70 -13.11 -37.80
N ALA A 7 31.86 -14.07 -36.88
CA ALA A 7 30.75 -14.80 -36.30
C ALA A 7 29.98 -13.85 -35.37
N ILE A 8 28.90 -13.26 -35.89
CA ILE A 8 27.96 -12.44 -35.12
C ILE A 8 27.16 -13.40 -34.24
N ILE A 9 27.53 -13.49 -32.96
CA ILE A 9 26.73 -14.17 -31.94
C ILE A 9 25.49 -13.31 -31.74
N PHE A 10 24.34 -13.82 -32.20
CA PHE A 10 23.04 -13.18 -32.07
C PHE A 10 22.57 -13.30 -30.62
N THR A 11 22.92 -12.32 -29.78
CA THR A 11 22.41 -12.25 -28.41
C THR A 11 20.92 -11.93 -28.46
N PHE A 12 20.08 -12.93 -28.20
CA PHE A 12 18.64 -12.76 -28.04
C PHE A 12 18.36 -12.17 -26.66
N SER A 13 18.40 -10.84 -26.57
CA SER A 13 18.05 -10.12 -25.35
C SER A 13 16.54 -10.20 -25.13
N PHE A 14 16.10 -10.92 -24.09
CA PHE A 14 14.73 -10.83 -23.59
C PHE A 14 14.47 -9.39 -23.11
N VAL A 15 13.79 -8.60 -23.92
CA VAL A 15 13.19 -7.33 -23.47
C VAL A 15 11.88 -7.69 -22.78
N SER A 16 11.93 -7.80 -21.46
CA SER A 16 10.70 -7.80 -20.66
C SER A 16 10.18 -6.35 -20.62
N VAL A 17 9.31 -5.99 -21.55
CA VAL A 17 8.40 -4.84 -21.35
C VAL A 17 7.26 -5.36 -20.49
N THR A 18 7.33 -5.08 -19.19
CA THR A 18 6.12 -4.95 -18.37
C THR A 18 5.86 -3.47 -18.23
N ASN A 19 4.97 -2.97 -19.08
CA ASN A 19 4.39 -1.65 -18.94
C ASN A 19 3.39 -1.72 -17.78
N ALA A 20 3.86 -1.44 -16.57
CA ALA A 20 3.01 -1.14 -15.42
C ALA A 20 3.24 0.33 -15.08
N GLU A 21 2.50 1.15 -15.82
CA GLU A 21 2.53 2.60 -15.79
C GLU A 21 2.20 3.10 -14.38
N ASN A 22 3.22 3.66 -13.72
CA ASN A 22 3.14 4.74 -12.75
C ASN A 22 1.89 4.77 -11.84
N TYR A 23 1.92 4.06 -10.71
CA TYR A 23 1.09 4.47 -9.58
C TYR A 23 1.70 4.26 -8.21
N TYR A 24 2.98 4.58 -7.98
CA TYR A 24 3.43 4.91 -6.62
C TYR A 24 4.43 6.06 -6.66
N LYS A 25 3.87 7.27 -6.72
CA LYS A 25 4.57 8.54 -6.51
C LYS A 25 5.03 8.60 -5.05
N THR A 26 6.26 8.20 -4.76
CA THR A 26 6.89 8.41 -3.45
C THR A 26 7.27 9.89 -3.32
N LYS A 27 6.31 10.69 -2.83
CA LYS A 27 6.60 12.02 -2.27
C LYS A 27 7.24 11.82 -0.90
N THR A 28 8.48 12.27 -0.74
CA THR A 28 9.11 12.43 0.58
C THR A 28 8.42 13.58 1.30
N TYR A 29 7.45 13.27 2.16
CA TYR A 29 6.83 14.23 3.05
C TYR A 29 7.65 14.29 4.34
N THR A 30 8.13 15.47 4.72
CA THR A 30 8.60 15.74 6.08
C THR A 30 7.38 15.66 7.00
N TYR A 31 7.09 14.47 7.52
CA TYR A 31 5.91 14.19 8.33
C TYR A 31 6.13 14.74 9.74
N THR A 32 5.70 15.98 9.99
CA THR A 32 5.29 16.35 11.34
C THR A 32 4.16 15.39 11.69
N ARG A 33 4.37 14.52 12.69
CA ARG A 33 3.47 13.41 13.07
C ARG A 33 2.15 13.93 13.65
N SER A 34 1.41 14.71 12.89
CA SER A 34 0.07 15.16 13.23
C SER A 34 -0.83 13.96 13.06
N MET A 35 -1.16 13.33 14.19
CA MET A 35 -2.09 12.22 14.26
C MET A 35 -3.46 12.68 13.73
N ASN A 36 -3.66 12.54 12.43
CA ASN A 36 -4.80 13.08 11.72
C ASN A 36 -5.87 12.01 11.51
N THR A 37 -6.95 12.07 12.28
CA THR A 37 -8.09 11.16 12.13
C THR A 37 -9.03 11.56 10.98
N SER A 38 -8.74 12.62 10.22
CA SER A 38 -9.55 13.00 9.06
C SER A 38 -9.28 12.16 7.81
N THR A 39 -8.25 11.29 7.83
CA THR A 39 -7.91 10.37 6.73
C THR A 39 -7.73 8.94 7.26
N ALA A 40 -7.99 7.94 6.42
CA ALA A 40 -7.76 6.54 6.74
C ALA A 40 -6.27 6.27 7.01
N GLN A 41 -5.37 6.92 6.28
CA GLN A 41 -3.92 6.79 6.47
C GLN A 41 -3.48 7.27 7.86
N GLY A 42 -3.94 8.44 8.31
CA GLY A 42 -3.60 8.94 9.63
C GLY A 42 -4.15 8.06 10.76
N VAL A 43 -5.34 7.48 10.59
CA VAL A 43 -5.87 6.47 11.53
C VAL A 43 -5.00 5.21 11.56
N ALA A 44 -4.56 4.70 10.41
CA ALA A 44 -3.66 3.55 10.34
C ALA A 44 -2.33 3.83 11.06
N GLU A 45 -1.76 5.02 10.91
CA GLU A 45 -0.52 5.43 11.58
C GLU A 45 -0.66 5.63 13.09
N ILE A 46 -1.85 6.03 13.55
CA ILE A 46 -2.21 6.08 14.97
C ILE A 46 -2.25 4.65 15.53
N GLN A 47 -2.94 3.73 14.84
CA GLN A 47 -3.04 2.33 15.24
C GLN A 47 -1.68 1.63 15.26
N ALA A 48 -0.86 1.87 14.23
CA ALA A 48 0.51 1.35 14.16
C ALA A 48 1.40 1.89 15.29
N ASN A 49 1.22 3.15 15.71
CA ASN A 49 1.93 3.70 16.86
C ASN A 49 1.49 3.06 18.17
N ARG A 50 0.17 2.95 18.37
CA ARG A 50 -0.43 2.34 19.56
C ARG A 50 -0.15 0.85 19.65
N GLY A 51 0.13 0.20 18.52
CA GLY A 51 0.25 -1.25 18.43
C GLY A 51 -1.08 -1.97 18.57
N SER A 52 -2.22 -1.26 18.49
CA SER A 52 -3.56 -1.80 18.68
C SER A 52 -4.53 -1.23 17.66
N MET A 53 -5.44 -2.07 17.17
CA MET A 53 -6.54 -1.66 16.29
C MET A 53 -7.64 -1.00 17.11
N GLY A 54 -8.25 0.04 16.55
CA GLY A 54 -9.40 0.68 17.17
C GLY A 54 -9.95 1.82 16.33
N HIS A 55 -11.25 2.02 16.42
CA HIS A 55 -11.91 3.15 15.79
C HIS A 55 -11.44 4.44 16.45
N CYS A 56 -10.75 5.28 15.68
CA CYS A 56 -10.18 6.53 16.19
C CYS A 56 -11.17 7.71 16.07
N GLY A 57 -12.38 7.47 15.56
CA GLY A 57 -13.37 8.51 15.28
C GLY A 57 -12.94 9.43 14.12
N GLY A 58 -13.79 10.40 13.76
CA GLY A 58 -13.46 11.40 12.73
C GLY A 58 -14.00 11.12 11.33
N ASN A 59 -14.85 10.10 11.16
CA ASN A 59 -15.63 9.88 9.95
C ASN A 59 -17.08 9.51 10.30
N ASN A 60 -18.07 10.15 9.65
CA ASN A 60 -19.49 9.81 9.81
C ASN A 60 -19.91 8.58 8.98
N GLY A 61 -19.03 8.10 8.10
CA GLY A 61 -19.25 6.90 7.29
C GLY A 61 -18.79 5.61 7.96
N TYR A 62 -18.85 4.51 7.21
CA TYR A 62 -18.38 3.21 7.68
C TYR A 62 -16.84 3.17 7.67
N GLU A 63 -16.27 2.73 8.79
CA GLU A 63 -14.84 2.50 8.95
C GLU A 63 -14.60 1.02 9.22
N GLY A 64 -13.73 0.39 8.45
CA GLY A 64 -13.21 -0.95 8.70
C GLY A 64 -11.76 -0.86 9.10
N VAL A 65 -11.40 -1.51 10.19
CA VAL A 65 -10.01 -1.61 10.66
C VAL A 65 -9.55 -3.05 10.48
N GLY A 66 -8.27 -3.23 10.15
CA GLY A 66 -7.71 -4.54 9.88
C GLY A 66 -6.26 -4.61 10.35
N PHE A 67 -5.81 -5.82 10.67
CA PHE A 67 -4.45 -6.09 11.04
C PHE A 67 -3.96 -7.37 10.37
N SER A 68 -2.69 -7.40 10.01
CA SER A 68 -2.01 -8.61 9.57
C SER A 68 -0.53 -8.55 9.90
N SER A 69 0.02 -9.64 10.43
CA SER A 69 1.48 -9.79 10.59
C SER A 69 2.19 -10.08 9.26
N SER A 70 1.44 -10.49 8.23
CA SER A 70 2.02 -11.02 6.99
C SER A 70 2.23 -9.94 5.93
N SER A 71 1.21 -9.14 5.61
CA SER A 71 1.31 -8.12 4.56
C SER A 71 0.30 -6.97 4.73
N ALA A 72 0.61 -5.82 4.12
CA ALA A 72 -0.27 -4.65 4.05
C ALA A 72 -1.62 -4.98 3.41
N ASP A 73 -1.58 -5.71 2.28
CA ASP A 73 -2.76 -6.11 1.54
C ASP A 73 -3.62 -7.12 2.33
N SER A 74 -3.00 -8.05 3.07
CA SER A 74 -3.73 -8.92 4.00
C SER A 74 -4.41 -8.11 5.11
N ALA A 75 -3.78 -7.05 5.63
CA ALA A 75 -4.40 -6.19 6.63
C ALA A 75 -5.63 -5.45 6.07
N ILE A 76 -5.55 -4.96 4.82
CA ILE A 76 -6.67 -4.31 4.12
C ILE A 76 -7.83 -5.30 3.91
N ARG A 77 -7.52 -6.52 3.45
CA ARG A 77 -8.52 -7.57 3.24
C ARG A 77 -9.21 -8.05 4.52
N ASN A 78 -8.56 -7.86 5.67
CA ASN A 78 -9.11 -8.17 6.99
C ASN A 78 -10.05 -7.06 7.54
N CYS A 79 -10.21 -5.93 6.84
CA CYS A 79 -11.13 -4.88 7.28
C CYS A 79 -12.60 -5.35 7.19
N CYS A 80 -13.41 -4.98 8.18
CA CYS A 80 -14.76 -5.53 8.39
C CYS A 80 -15.70 -5.50 7.17
N TYR A 81 -15.65 -4.42 6.37
CA TYR A 81 -16.52 -4.23 5.21
C TYR A 81 -15.83 -4.51 3.87
N TRP A 82 -14.64 -5.10 3.90
CA TRP A 82 -13.89 -5.40 2.70
C TRP A 82 -14.68 -6.39 1.81
N GLY A 83 -14.87 -6.03 0.54
CA GLY A 83 -15.70 -6.79 -0.41
C GLY A 83 -17.22 -6.65 -0.20
N GLN A 84 -17.68 -5.94 0.83
CA GLN A 84 -19.10 -5.69 1.10
C GLN A 84 -19.54 -4.28 0.71
N LYS A 85 -18.65 -3.30 0.87
CA LYS A 85 -18.90 -1.88 0.55
C LYS A 85 -17.83 -1.33 -0.37
N THR A 86 -18.09 -0.18 -0.99
CA THR A 86 -17.12 0.46 -1.88
C THR A 86 -16.10 1.24 -1.06
N PRO A 87 -14.80 0.91 -1.10
CA PRO A 87 -13.76 1.70 -0.44
C PRO A 87 -13.69 3.10 -1.04
N VAL A 88 -13.58 4.12 -0.19
CA VAL A 88 -13.41 5.54 -0.58
C VAL A 88 -12.07 6.11 -0.15
N ASP A 89 -11.47 5.57 0.90
CA ASP A 89 -10.17 5.96 1.42
C ASP A 89 -9.52 4.75 2.10
N ILE A 90 -8.26 4.48 1.78
CA ILE A 90 -7.51 3.31 2.28
C ILE A 90 -6.21 3.83 2.86
N GLY A 91 -5.99 3.51 4.13
CA GLY A 91 -4.77 3.75 4.86
C GLY A 91 -4.14 2.47 5.33
N VAL A 92 -2.83 2.35 5.21
CA VAL A 92 -2.08 1.25 5.78
C VAL A 92 -0.75 1.72 6.35
N ALA A 93 -0.40 1.22 7.52
CA ALA A 93 0.83 1.57 8.21
C ALA A 93 1.47 0.34 8.85
N ARG A 94 2.81 0.27 8.81
CA ARG A 94 3.59 -0.75 9.50
C ARG A 94 3.80 -0.30 10.95
N GLY A 95 3.30 -1.08 11.90
CA GLY A 95 3.61 -0.96 13.32
C GLY A 95 4.59 -2.05 13.78
N LYS A 96 4.93 -2.05 15.07
CA LYS A 96 5.88 -3.00 15.68
C LYS A 96 5.46 -4.46 15.50
N ASN A 97 4.16 -4.73 15.56
CA ASN A 97 3.62 -6.10 15.57
C ASN A 97 3.15 -6.57 14.18
N GLY A 98 3.09 -5.69 13.19
CA GLY A 98 2.52 -6.02 11.87
C GLY A 98 2.00 -4.79 11.13
N TRP A 99 1.11 -5.03 10.19
CA TRP A 99 0.45 -4.04 9.35
C TRP A 99 -0.93 -3.71 9.91
N TYR A 100 -1.22 -2.42 10.04
CA TYR A 100 -2.49 -1.88 10.49
C TYR A 100 -3.14 -1.16 9.32
N ALA A 101 -4.36 -1.54 8.99
CA ALA A 101 -5.12 -0.96 7.91
C ALA A 101 -6.38 -0.30 8.44
N CYS A 102 -6.73 0.83 7.84
CA CYS A 102 -8.01 1.49 7.99
C CYS A 102 -8.57 1.72 6.60
N VAL A 103 -9.83 1.34 6.39
CA VAL A 103 -10.54 1.57 5.14
C VAL A 103 -11.85 2.25 5.46
N ARG A 104 -12.15 3.32 4.74
CA ARG A 104 -13.44 4.00 4.80
C ARG A 104 -14.28 3.59 3.62
N TYR A 105 -15.58 3.52 3.84
CA TYR A 105 -16.53 3.04 2.85
C TYR A 105 -17.73 3.97 2.69
N ARG A 106 -18.33 3.92 1.51
CA ARG A 106 -19.66 4.48 1.20
C ARG A 106 -20.65 3.37 0.89
#